data_AF-A0A6M0F4U7-F1
#
_entry.id   AF-A0A6M0F4U7-F1
#
_cell.length_a   1.000
_cell.length_b   1.000
_cell.length_c   1.000
_cell.angle_alpha   90.00
_cell.angle_beta   90.00
_cell.angle_gamma   90.00
#
_symmetry.space_group_name_H-M   'P 1'
#
loop_
_entity.id
_entity.type
_entity.pdbx_description
1 polymer ?
#
loop_
_entity_poly.entity_id
_entity_poly.type
_entity_poly.pdbx_seq_one_letter_code
_entity_poly.pdbx_strand_id
1 'polypeptide(L)'
;QTSPDRILSDYGGSLLIRELQLPLHNPLTDLRLSEWLEERKGNFSKAMAGVVAEDTPGDDTEAGRGTIGVVALDQNGQIVAGTSTGGKGFERVGRVSDSAMPAGNYATAQAGISCTGIGEDIIDECLAARIVVRVTDGLSLHDAFHRSFKEAESRHRDFGAIGIDNIGTIAWGKNCDILLAAYHNGDRIQDTLEAPLGCQVGSEG
;
A
#
# COMPACT_ATOMS: atom_id res chain seq x y z
N GLN A 1 14.30 16.07 7.50
CA GLN A 1 14.32 16.36 6.06
C GLN A 1 14.79 17.81 5.86
N THR A 2 15.77 18.08 4.99
CA THR A 2 16.34 19.43 4.75
C THR A 2 15.96 20.07 3.41
N SER A 3 15.47 19.28 2.45
CA SER A 3 14.92 19.80 1.19
C SER A 3 13.55 20.45 1.41
N PRO A 4 13.15 21.49 0.64
CA PRO A 4 11.78 21.99 0.62
C PRO A 4 10.82 21.08 -0.15
N ASP A 5 11.32 20.35 -1.14
CA ASP A 5 10.50 19.48 -2.00
C ASP A 5 10.15 18.16 -1.31
N ARG A 6 8.98 17.61 -1.66
CA ARG A 6 8.44 16.39 -1.03
C ARG A 6 8.20 15.25 -2.02
N ILE A 7 7.90 15.57 -3.27
CA ILE A 7 7.59 14.60 -4.32
C ILE A 7 8.37 15.01 -5.56
N LEU A 8 9.15 14.08 -6.10
CA LEU A 8 9.81 14.20 -7.39
C LEU A 8 9.33 13.05 -8.27
N SER A 9 8.94 13.37 -9.50
CA SER A 9 8.59 12.37 -10.50
C SER A 9 9.77 12.09 -11.44
N ASP A 10 9.79 10.88 -11.99
CA ASP A 10 10.55 10.48 -13.19
C ASP A 10 11.95 11.14 -13.31
N TYR A 11 12.09 12.12 -14.21
CA TYR A 11 13.34 12.80 -14.47
C TYR A 11 13.92 13.52 -13.23
N GLY A 12 13.09 14.16 -12.42
CA GLY A 12 13.53 14.83 -11.20
C GLY A 12 14.07 13.84 -10.17
N GLY A 13 13.42 12.69 -10.00
CA GLY A 13 13.92 11.61 -9.14
C GLY A 13 15.26 11.06 -9.63
N SER A 14 15.40 10.91 -10.96
CA SER A 14 16.65 10.44 -11.58
C SER A 14 17.81 11.42 -11.38
N LEU A 15 17.54 12.73 -11.44
CA LEU A 15 18.55 13.75 -11.15
C LEU A 15 18.98 13.72 -9.68
N LEU A 16 18.03 13.57 -8.75
CA LEU A 16 18.33 13.47 -7.33
C LEU A 16 19.22 12.26 -7.03
N ILE A 17 18.93 11.09 -7.61
CA ILE A 17 19.77 9.88 -7.45
C ILE A 17 21.22 10.15 -7.90
N ARG A 18 21.42 10.87 -9.01
CA ARG A 18 22.75 11.25 -9.50
C ARG A 18 23.45 12.23 -8.58
N GLU A 19 22.74 13.23 -8.07
CA GLU A 19 23.28 14.20 -7.10
C GLU A 19 23.74 13.51 -5.81
N LEU A 20 22.94 12.55 -5.33
CA LEU A 20 23.27 11.72 -4.17
C LEU A 20 24.33 10.65 -4.45
N GLN A 21 24.82 10.54 -5.69
CA GLN A 21 25.81 9.55 -6.12
C GLN A 21 25.39 8.10 -5.84
N LEU A 22 24.07 7.83 -5.89
CA LEU A 22 23.54 6.49 -5.70
C LEU A 22 23.66 5.68 -7.00
N PRO A 23 23.98 4.37 -6.90
CA PRO A 23 24.09 3.52 -8.07
C PRO A 23 22.73 3.36 -8.77
N LEU A 24 22.73 3.44 -10.10
CA LEU A 24 21.55 3.13 -10.90
C LEU A 24 21.37 1.61 -10.94
N HIS A 25 20.19 1.15 -10.53
CA HIS A 25 19.79 -0.25 -10.59
C HIS A 25 18.80 -0.46 -11.74
N ASN A 26 18.95 -1.56 -12.49
CA ASN A 26 17.96 -1.98 -13.48
C ASN A 26 17.07 -3.06 -12.83
N PRO A 27 15.81 -2.76 -12.51
CA PRO A 27 14.90 -3.71 -11.87
C PRO A 27 14.26 -4.70 -12.87
N LEU A 28 14.60 -4.64 -14.16
CA LEU A 28 14.03 -5.53 -15.17
C LEU A 28 14.49 -6.98 -14.97
N THR A 29 13.53 -7.90 -14.93
CA THR A 29 13.78 -9.35 -14.91
C THR A 29 13.33 -10.00 -16.21
N ASP A 30 13.93 -11.13 -16.57
CA ASP A 30 13.58 -11.89 -17.78
C ASP A 30 12.10 -12.34 -17.78
N LEU A 31 11.58 -12.67 -16.60
CA LEU A 31 10.16 -12.99 -16.40
C LEU A 31 9.27 -11.82 -16.81
N ARG A 32 9.53 -10.61 -16.26
CA ARG A 32 8.74 -9.41 -16.56
C ARG A 32 8.87 -8.98 -18.02
N LEU A 33 10.05 -9.13 -18.61
CA LEU A 33 10.26 -8.88 -20.04
C LEU A 33 9.42 -9.83 -20.90
N SER A 34 9.37 -11.11 -20.53
CA SER A 34 8.60 -12.13 -21.26
C SER A 34 7.10 -11.88 -21.16
N GLU A 35 6.57 -11.61 -19.96
CA GLU A 35 5.18 -11.19 -19.75
C GLU A 35 4.83 -9.99 -20.64
N TRP A 36 5.72 -8.99 -20.69
CA TRP A 36 5.48 -7.78 -21.46
C TRP A 36 5.44 -8.02 -22.97
N LEU A 37 6.33 -8.87 -23.48
CA LEU A 37 6.36 -9.23 -24.89
C LEU A 37 5.09 -9.97 -25.31
N GLU A 38 4.55 -10.86 -24.47
CA GLU A 38 3.30 -11.57 -24.78
C GLU A 38 2.10 -10.62 -24.81
N GLU A 39 1.97 -9.71 -23.85
CA GLU A 39 0.87 -8.74 -23.86
C GLU A 39 0.94 -7.78 -25.04
N ARG A 40 2.15 -7.38 -25.43
CA ARG A 40 2.36 -6.55 -26.61
C ARG A 40 1.83 -7.21 -27.89
N LYS A 41 1.91 -8.54 -28.03
CA LYS A 41 1.33 -9.26 -29.18
C LYS A 41 -0.19 -9.11 -29.25
N GLY A 42 -0.84 -9.03 -28.10
CA GLY A 42 -2.28 -8.74 -27.96
C GLY A 42 -2.63 -7.26 -27.97
N ASN A 43 -1.68 -6.36 -28.29
CA ASN A 43 -1.86 -4.90 -28.24
C ASN A 43 -2.40 -4.41 -26.87
N PHE A 44 -1.95 -5.03 -25.77
CA PHE A 44 -2.37 -4.70 -24.40
C PHE A 44 -3.90 -4.76 -24.21
N SER A 45 -4.58 -5.67 -24.89
CA SER A 45 -6.04 -5.81 -24.83
C SER A 45 -6.55 -6.57 -23.59
N LYS A 46 -5.65 -7.14 -22.76
CA LYS A 46 -6.06 -7.77 -21.50
C LYS A 46 -6.54 -6.68 -20.54
N ALA A 47 -7.65 -6.97 -19.86
CA ALA A 47 -8.04 -6.18 -18.70
C ALA A 47 -6.89 -6.21 -17.67
N MET A 48 -6.74 -5.11 -16.93
CA MET A 48 -5.75 -4.95 -15.86
C MET A 48 -5.53 -6.27 -15.12
N ALA A 49 -4.34 -6.86 -15.23
CA ALA A 49 -4.00 -8.06 -14.47
C ALA A 49 -4.21 -7.74 -12.98
N GLY A 50 -4.97 -8.60 -12.29
CA GLY A 50 -5.34 -8.42 -10.90
C GLY A 50 -4.14 -8.00 -10.06
N VAL A 51 -4.26 -6.83 -9.41
CA VAL A 51 -3.31 -6.36 -8.39
C VAL A 51 -3.44 -7.20 -7.11
N VAL A 52 -4.47 -8.04 -7.06
CA VAL A 52 -4.72 -9.07 -6.06
C VAL A 52 -4.13 -10.37 -6.60
N ALA A 53 -3.49 -11.15 -5.72
CA ALA A 53 -3.02 -12.49 -6.02
C ALA A 53 -4.22 -13.38 -6.40
N GLU A 54 -4.62 -13.35 -7.66
CA GLU A 54 -5.57 -14.32 -8.21
C GLU A 54 -4.80 -15.60 -8.55
N ASP A 55 -5.24 -16.71 -7.95
CA ASP A 55 -4.82 -18.05 -8.34
C ASP A 55 -5.19 -18.26 -9.82
N THR A 56 -4.21 -18.12 -10.70
CA THR A 56 -4.37 -18.51 -12.09
C THR A 56 -4.11 -20.03 -12.14
N PRO A 57 -5.10 -20.89 -12.48
CA PRO A 57 -4.90 -22.32 -12.44
C PRO A 57 -3.82 -22.75 -13.45
N GLY A 58 -2.70 -23.26 -12.95
CA GLY A 58 -1.56 -23.73 -13.76
C GLY A 58 -0.39 -22.75 -13.88
N ASP A 59 -0.40 -21.64 -13.14
CA ASP A 59 0.74 -20.72 -13.02
C ASP A 59 1.33 -20.84 -11.60
N ASP A 60 2.35 -21.67 -11.44
CA ASP A 60 3.12 -21.81 -10.18
C ASP A 60 3.96 -20.56 -9.86
N THR A 61 3.69 -19.41 -10.51
CA THR A 61 4.30 -18.12 -10.16
C THR A 61 3.56 -17.51 -8.97
N GLU A 62 3.78 -18.11 -7.81
CA GLU A 62 3.40 -17.59 -6.49
C GLU A 62 3.74 -16.09 -6.33
N ALA A 63 2.78 -15.33 -5.81
CA ALA A 63 3.00 -14.21 -4.87
C ALA A 63 4.00 -13.10 -5.24
N GLY A 64 4.25 -12.81 -6.53
CA GLY A 64 5.25 -11.82 -6.95
C GLY A 64 4.74 -10.39 -7.19
N ARG A 65 3.50 -10.07 -6.80
CA ARG A 65 2.83 -8.83 -7.23
C ARG A 65 2.21 -8.14 -6.03
N GLY A 66 2.94 -7.22 -5.41
CA GLY A 66 2.44 -6.50 -4.24
C GLY A 66 3.15 -5.19 -3.98
N THR A 67 2.35 -4.16 -3.78
CA THR A 67 2.77 -3.00 -3.00
C THR A 67 3.17 -3.48 -1.60
N ILE A 68 4.34 -3.05 -1.12
CA ILE A 68 4.81 -3.31 0.25
C ILE A 68 4.60 -2.06 1.08
N GLY A 69 3.98 -2.22 2.24
CA GLY A 69 3.73 -1.17 3.21
C GLY A 69 4.31 -1.52 4.57
N VAL A 70 4.82 -0.52 5.29
CA VAL A 70 5.30 -0.65 6.67
C VAL A 70 4.82 0.54 7.49
N VAL A 71 4.38 0.27 8.72
CA VAL A 71 4.12 1.27 9.74
C VAL A 71 4.85 0.84 11.01
N ALA A 72 5.52 1.77 11.69
CA ALA A 72 6.25 1.49 12.92
C ALA A 72 6.10 2.62 13.94
N LEU A 73 6.12 2.25 15.22
CA LEU A 73 6.19 3.14 16.38
C LEU A 73 7.51 2.87 17.11
N ASP A 74 8.32 3.90 17.32
CA ASP A 74 9.60 3.78 18.03
C ASP A 74 9.45 3.99 19.56
N GLN A 75 10.51 3.70 20.31
CA GLN A 75 10.57 3.88 21.76
C GLN A 75 10.46 5.34 22.25
N ASN A 76 10.60 6.31 21.34
CA ASN A 76 10.44 7.74 21.64
C ASN A 76 9.01 8.22 21.33
N GLY A 77 8.11 7.33 20.91
CA GLY A 77 6.74 7.66 20.52
C GLY A 77 6.62 8.23 19.10
N GLN A 78 7.63 8.03 18.23
CA GLN A 78 7.59 8.49 16.84
C GLN A 78 6.97 7.44 15.93
N ILE A 79 6.00 7.87 15.13
CA ILE A 79 5.34 7.02 14.15
C ILE A 79 5.89 7.31 12.76
N VAL A 80 6.20 6.26 12.02
CA VAL A 80 6.59 6.33 10.61
C VAL A 80 5.74 5.38 9.78
N ALA A 81 5.41 5.80 8.56
CA ALA A 81 4.75 4.98 7.57
C ALA A 81 5.48 5.12 6.23
N GLY A 82 5.57 4.03 5.47
CA GLY A 82 6.19 4.03 4.16
C GLY A 82 5.60 2.94 3.27
N THR A 83 5.47 3.26 1.99
CA THR A 83 4.93 2.36 0.98
C THR A 83 5.80 2.37 -0.27
N SER A 84 6.01 1.22 -0.88
CA SER A 84 6.74 1.06 -2.13
C SER A 84 5.99 0.10 -3.06
N THR A 85 6.00 0.39 -4.36
CA THR A 85 5.30 -0.43 -5.36
C THR A 85 6.01 -0.40 -6.70
N GLY A 86 5.91 -1.50 -7.43
CA GLY A 86 6.23 -1.56 -8.87
C GLY A 86 5.07 -1.15 -9.78
N GLY A 87 3.91 -0.79 -9.19
CA GLY A 87 2.66 -0.56 -9.90
C GLY A 87 1.93 -1.87 -10.23
N LYS A 88 0.81 -1.75 -10.95
CA LYS A 88 -0.02 -2.92 -11.31
C LYS A 88 0.40 -3.60 -12.62
N GLY A 89 1.45 -3.10 -13.27
CA GLY A 89 1.90 -3.56 -14.59
C GLY A 89 1.05 -3.02 -15.74
N PHE A 90 1.65 -2.90 -16.92
CA PHE A 90 0.98 -2.47 -18.16
C PHE A 90 0.27 -1.11 -18.11
N GLU A 91 0.72 -0.27 -17.18
CA GLU A 91 0.19 1.07 -16.99
C GLU A 91 0.62 2.00 -18.12
N ARG A 92 -0.11 3.12 -18.26
CA ARG A 92 0.36 4.23 -19.09
C ARG A 92 1.72 4.70 -18.57
N VAL A 93 2.67 4.95 -19.47
CA VAL A 93 3.97 5.52 -19.12
C VAL A 93 3.76 6.81 -18.33
N GLY A 94 4.37 6.89 -17.14
CA GLY A 94 4.23 8.03 -16.23
C GLY A 94 3.01 7.99 -15.30
N ARG A 95 2.24 6.89 -15.25
CA ARG A 95 1.22 6.67 -14.21
C ARG A 95 1.87 6.67 -12.83
N VAL A 96 1.28 7.40 -11.89
CA VAL A 96 1.70 7.47 -10.49
C VAL A 96 0.61 6.87 -9.61
N SER A 97 0.98 5.95 -8.73
CA SER A 97 0.06 5.31 -7.77
C SER A 97 -0.07 6.11 -6.47
N ASP A 98 -1.04 5.69 -5.66
CA ASP A 98 -1.22 6.07 -4.26
C ASP A 98 0.06 5.98 -3.40
N SER A 99 0.95 5.02 -3.66
CA SER A 99 2.11 4.73 -2.79
C SER A 99 3.10 5.91 -2.69
N ALA A 100 3.16 6.78 -3.70
CA ALA A 100 3.99 7.99 -3.69
C ALA A 100 3.22 9.23 -3.18
N MET A 101 2.02 9.05 -2.61
CA MET A 101 1.09 10.10 -2.24
C MET A 101 0.59 9.91 -0.79
N PRO A 102 0.13 11.00 -0.13
CA PRO A 102 -0.53 10.92 1.18
C PRO A 102 -1.77 10.01 1.24
N ALA A 103 -2.33 9.63 0.08
CA ALA A 103 -3.42 8.68 0.00
C ALA A 103 -2.97 7.24 0.32
N GLY A 104 -1.76 6.85 -0.09
CA GLY A 104 -1.23 5.50 0.11
C GLY A 104 -0.41 5.33 1.39
N ASN A 105 0.20 6.41 1.90
CA ASN A 105 0.78 6.42 3.25
C ASN A 105 0.69 7.80 3.87
N TYR A 106 0.42 7.83 5.16
CA TYR A 106 0.39 9.07 5.91
C TYR A 106 0.67 8.80 7.38
N ALA A 107 1.45 9.68 8.01
CA ALA A 107 1.78 9.57 9.42
C ALA A 107 1.77 10.93 10.10
N THR A 108 1.30 10.94 11.34
CA THR A 108 1.31 12.07 12.28
C THR A 108 1.79 11.57 13.64
N ALA A 109 1.84 12.44 14.64
CA ALA A 109 2.12 12.02 16.02
C ALA A 109 1.00 11.16 16.64
N GLN A 110 -0.17 11.06 15.99
CA GLN A 110 -1.33 10.32 16.50
C GLN A 110 -1.46 8.92 15.87
N ALA A 111 -1.20 8.80 14.57
CA ALA A 111 -1.29 7.53 13.85
C ALA A 111 -0.48 7.54 12.54
N GLY A 112 -0.12 6.35 12.09
CA GLY A 112 0.51 6.08 10.80
C GLY A 112 -0.24 4.99 10.06
N ILE A 113 -0.39 5.16 8.75
CA ILE A 113 -1.16 4.25 7.88
C ILE A 113 -0.37 3.99 6.60
N SER A 114 -0.39 2.74 6.13
CA SER A 114 0.07 2.35 4.80
C SER A 114 -0.99 1.50 4.10
N CYS A 115 -1.19 1.75 2.81
CA CYS A 115 -2.22 1.12 1.99
C CYS A 115 -1.62 0.22 0.90
N THR A 116 -2.45 -0.67 0.37
CA THR A 116 -2.16 -1.57 -0.75
C THR A 116 -3.46 -1.90 -1.51
N GLY A 117 -3.37 -2.29 -2.78
CA GLY A 117 -4.54 -2.62 -3.62
C GLY A 117 -4.65 -1.74 -4.87
N ILE A 118 -5.88 -1.44 -5.30
CA ILE A 118 -6.11 -0.61 -6.49
C ILE A 118 -5.79 0.85 -6.17
N GLY A 119 -4.66 1.34 -6.70
CA GLY A 119 -4.18 2.69 -6.39
C GLY A 119 -5.17 3.81 -6.73
N GLU A 120 -5.93 3.69 -7.81
CA GLU A 120 -6.97 4.68 -8.16
C GLU A 120 -8.09 4.74 -7.11
N ASP A 121 -8.51 3.60 -6.54
CA ASP A 121 -9.51 3.57 -5.47
C ASP A 121 -8.97 4.18 -4.18
N ILE A 122 -7.71 3.90 -3.84
CA ILE A 122 -7.04 4.47 -2.67
C ILE A 122 -6.92 6.00 -2.81
N ILE A 123 -6.59 6.50 -4.00
CA ILE A 123 -6.50 7.93 -4.31
C ILE A 123 -7.88 8.58 -4.17
N ASP A 124 -8.91 8.01 -4.80
CA ASP A 124 -10.29 8.53 -4.73
C ASP A 124 -10.78 8.61 -3.28
N GLU A 125 -10.39 7.65 -2.43
CA GLU A 125 -10.74 7.66 -1.02
C GLU A 125 -9.81 8.53 -0.15
N CYS A 126 -8.63 8.92 -0.65
CA CYS A 126 -7.58 9.56 0.14
C CYS A 126 -7.32 8.77 1.45
N LEU A 127 -7.23 7.44 1.32
CA LEU A 127 -7.50 6.50 2.42
C LEU A 127 -6.60 6.69 3.64
N ALA A 128 -5.27 6.70 3.47
CA ALA A 128 -4.34 6.80 4.59
C ALA A 128 -4.55 8.12 5.36
N ALA A 129 -4.53 9.25 4.65
CA ALA A 129 -4.79 10.56 5.25
C ALA A 129 -6.17 10.62 5.93
N ARG A 130 -7.22 10.07 5.32
CA ARG A 130 -8.57 10.05 5.89
C ARG A 130 -8.62 9.30 7.23
N ILE A 131 -7.99 8.13 7.34
CA ILE A 131 -7.96 7.36 8.58
C ILE A 131 -7.20 8.13 9.65
N VAL A 132 -6.03 8.67 9.34
CA VAL A 132 -5.23 9.45 10.30
C VAL A 132 -5.97 10.71 10.78
N VAL A 133 -6.64 11.43 9.88
CA VAL A 133 -7.45 12.61 10.26
C VAL A 133 -8.57 12.21 11.22
N ARG A 134 -9.25 11.08 10.98
CA ARG A 134 -10.27 10.57 11.90
C ARG A 134 -9.74 10.28 13.29
N VAL A 135 -8.55 9.66 13.37
CA VAL A 135 -7.89 9.43 14.67
C VAL A 135 -7.52 10.76 15.33
N THR A 136 -7.02 11.71 14.55
CA THR A 136 -6.68 13.07 15.03
C THR A 136 -7.92 13.80 15.56
N ASP A 137 -9.09 13.58 14.94
CA ASP A 137 -10.38 14.13 15.35
C ASP A 137 -11.01 13.39 16.55
N GLY A 138 -10.33 12.38 17.10
CA GLY A 138 -10.69 11.72 18.36
C GLY A 138 -11.35 10.34 18.22
N LEU A 139 -11.40 9.76 17.02
CA LEU A 139 -11.81 8.36 16.88
C LEU A 139 -10.69 7.43 17.34
N SER A 140 -11.06 6.26 17.88
CA SER A 140 -10.09 5.17 18.05
C SER A 140 -9.56 4.70 16.69
N LEU A 141 -8.36 4.11 16.65
CA LEU A 141 -7.81 3.56 15.41
C LEU A 141 -8.77 2.53 14.79
N HIS A 142 -9.32 1.64 15.60
CA HIS A 142 -10.31 0.65 15.18
C HIS A 142 -11.54 1.31 14.53
N ASP A 143 -12.15 2.31 15.18
CA ASP A 143 -13.35 2.97 14.66
C ASP A 143 -13.07 3.78 13.39
N ALA A 144 -11.87 4.36 13.30
CA ALA A 144 -11.41 5.06 12.11
C ALA A 144 -11.26 4.11 10.92
N PHE A 145 -10.69 2.92 11.11
CA PHE A 145 -10.64 1.85 10.11
C PHE A 145 -12.05 1.40 9.74
N HIS A 146 -12.85 0.96 10.72
CA HIS A 146 -14.20 0.43 10.52
C HIS A 146 -15.08 1.40 9.72
N ARG A 147 -15.08 2.69 10.08
CA ARG A 147 -15.83 3.70 9.34
C ARG A 147 -15.31 3.89 7.91
N SER A 148 -14.00 3.86 7.69
CA SER A 148 -13.40 4.09 6.37
C SER A 148 -13.68 2.95 5.42
N PHE A 149 -13.52 1.71 5.88
CA PHE A 149 -13.77 0.51 5.07
C PHE A 149 -15.26 0.32 4.77
N LYS A 150 -16.15 0.60 5.73
CA LYS A 150 -17.60 0.58 5.50
C LYS A 150 -18.07 1.58 4.43
N GLU A 151 -17.53 2.79 4.43
CA GLU A 151 -17.85 3.79 3.40
C GLU A 151 -17.28 3.38 2.03
N ALA A 152 -16.08 2.82 2.01
CA ALA A 152 -15.43 2.32 0.79
C ALA A 152 -16.16 1.13 0.18
N GLU A 153 -16.68 0.21 1.01
CA GLU A 153 -17.49 -0.94 0.58
C GLU A 153 -18.76 -0.47 -0.14
N SER A 154 -19.43 0.57 0.39
CA SER A 154 -20.62 1.16 -0.25
C SER A 154 -20.35 1.79 -1.62
N ARG A 155 -19.08 2.06 -1.92
CA ARG A 155 -18.59 2.60 -3.20
C ARG A 155 -17.88 1.55 -4.06
N HIS A 156 -17.92 0.28 -3.65
CA HIS A 156 -17.28 -0.84 -4.36
C HIS A 156 -15.77 -0.65 -4.59
N ARG A 157 -15.06 -0.16 -3.57
CA ARG A 157 -13.59 0.01 -3.62
C ARG A 157 -12.84 -1.25 -3.20
N ASP A 158 -11.70 -1.48 -3.83
CA ASP A 158 -10.86 -2.67 -3.60
C ASP A 158 -9.43 -2.28 -3.14
N PHE A 159 -9.18 -2.45 -1.83
CA PHE A 159 -7.89 -2.20 -1.21
C PHE A 159 -7.80 -2.79 0.21
N GLY A 160 -6.59 -2.73 0.78
CA GLY A 160 -6.32 -2.95 2.20
C GLY A 160 -5.41 -1.87 2.79
N ALA A 161 -5.36 -1.82 4.12
CA ALA A 161 -4.50 -0.91 4.86
C ALA A 161 -4.06 -1.53 6.19
N ILE A 162 -2.89 -1.09 6.67
CA ILE A 162 -2.34 -1.38 7.99
C ILE A 162 -2.04 -0.08 8.71
N GLY A 163 -2.09 -0.08 10.04
CA GLY A 163 -1.94 1.12 10.84
C GLY A 163 -1.47 0.86 12.27
N ILE A 164 -0.83 1.87 12.85
CA ILE A 164 -0.44 1.93 14.26
C ILE A 164 -0.77 3.33 14.80
N ASP A 165 -1.31 3.41 16.02
CA ASP A 165 -1.52 4.68 16.73
C ASP A 165 -0.45 4.95 17.81
N ASN A 166 -0.52 6.13 18.42
CA ASN A 166 0.50 6.61 19.36
C ASN A 166 0.51 5.92 20.73
N ILE A 167 -0.47 5.06 21.00
CA ILE A 167 -0.50 4.21 22.19
C ILE A 167 -0.09 2.77 21.87
N GLY A 168 0.25 2.47 20.62
CA GLY A 168 0.71 1.15 20.18
C GLY A 168 -0.40 0.22 19.70
N THR A 169 -1.63 0.72 19.54
CA THR A 169 -2.71 -0.09 18.93
C THR A 169 -2.37 -0.33 17.47
N ILE A 170 -2.35 -1.59 17.07
CA ILE A 170 -2.16 -2.04 15.69
C ILE A 170 -3.55 -2.32 15.10
N ALA A 171 -3.79 -1.87 13.87
CA ALA A 171 -5.02 -2.19 13.15
C ALA A 171 -4.75 -2.51 11.68
N TRP A 172 -5.66 -3.28 11.10
CA TRP A 172 -5.68 -3.57 9.68
C TRP A 172 -7.11 -3.61 9.17
N GLY A 173 -7.28 -3.35 7.88
CA GLY A 173 -8.57 -3.47 7.21
C GLY A 173 -8.42 -3.86 5.75
N LYS A 174 -9.40 -4.58 5.21
CA LYS A 174 -9.43 -4.99 3.80
C LYS A 174 -10.85 -5.00 3.26
N ASN A 175 -11.02 -4.57 2.02
CA ASN A 175 -12.18 -4.89 1.18
C ASN A 175 -11.82 -5.85 0.03
N CYS A 176 -10.51 -6.07 -0.19
CA CYS A 176 -9.99 -7.11 -1.05
C CYS A 176 -10.15 -8.49 -0.42
N ASP A 177 -10.07 -9.54 -1.24
CA ASP A 177 -10.16 -10.92 -0.76
C ASP A 177 -9.02 -11.26 0.19
N ILE A 178 -7.78 -10.87 -0.15
CA ILE A 178 -6.57 -11.18 0.60
C ILE A 178 -5.80 -9.91 0.93
N LEU A 179 -5.46 -9.75 2.20
CA LEU A 179 -4.44 -8.83 2.68
C LEU A 179 -3.37 -9.68 3.36
N LEU A 180 -2.13 -9.64 2.87
CA LEU A 180 -0.98 -10.28 3.51
C LEU A 180 -0.27 -9.25 4.38
N ALA A 181 -0.43 -9.36 5.70
CA ALA A 181 0.23 -8.51 6.67
C ALA A 181 0.75 -9.35 7.84
N ALA A 182 1.88 -8.93 8.40
CA ALA A 182 2.43 -9.44 9.65
C ALA A 182 2.72 -8.26 10.58
N TYR A 183 2.55 -8.47 11.88
CA TYR A 183 2.75 -7.42 12.86
C TYR A 183 3.30 -7.98 14.18
N HIS A 184 3.95 -7.11 14.95
CA HIS A 184 4.55 -7.43 16.24
C HIS A 184 4.20 -6.35 17.26
N ASN A 185 3.51 -6.72 18.34
CA ASN A 185 3.03 -5.79 19.37
C ASN A 185 4.05 -5.52 20.49
N GLY A 186 5.22 -6.16 20.47
CA GLY A 186 6.24 -6.11 21.52
C GLY A 186 6.45 -7.46 22.21
N ASP A 187 5.41 -8.28 22.26
CA ASP A 187 5.42 -9.59 22.93
C ASP A 187 5.22 -10.76 21.95
N ARG A 188 4.42 -10.56 20.90
CA ARG A 188 4.00 -11.62 19.98
C ARG A 188 4.05 -11.16 18.52
N ILE A 189 4.30 -12.11 17.64
CA ILE A 189 4.16 -11.98 16.19
C ILE A 189 2.82 -12.59 15.77
N GLN A 190 2.07 -11.88 14.95
CA GLN A 190 0.81 -12.33 14.35
C GLN A 190 0.74 -11.91 12.87
N ASP A 191 -0.23 -12.46 12.14
CA ASP A 191 -0.44 -12.23 10.73
C ASP A 191 -1.93 -12.30 10.36
N THR A 192 -2.22 -11.99 9.09
CA THR A 192 -3.57 -11.99 8.53
C THR A 192 -3.83 -13.17 7.57
N LEU A 193 -3.01 -14.23 7.60
CA LEU A 193 -3.12 -15.35 6.66
C LEU A 193 -4.46 -16.10 6.79
N GLU A 194 -4.99 -16.19 8.01
CA GLU A 194 -6.24 -16.88 8.32
C GLU A 194 -7.46 -15.92 8.36
N ALA A 195 -7.30 -14.66 7.92
CA ALA A 195 -8.39 -13.69 7.89
C ALA A 195 -9.46 -14.13 6.87
N PRO A 196 -10.77 -14.19 7.25
CA PRO A 196 -11.80 -14.60 6.30
C PRO A 196 -11.92 -13.68 5.08
N LEU A 197 -12.55 -14.16 4.00
CA LEU A 197 -12.76 -13.39 2.78
C LEU A 197 -13.69 -12.18 3.00
N GLY A 198 -13.56 -11.16 2.13
CA GLY A 198 -14.39 -9.95 2.15
C GLY A 198 -13.97 -8.86 3.14
N CYS A 199 -14.88 -7.90 3.35
CA CYS A 199 -14.69 -6.70 4.17
C CYS A 199 -14.42 -7.03 5.65
N GLN A 200 -13.25 -6.64 6.15
CA GLN A 200 -12.84 -6.90 7.52
C GLN A 200 -12.01 -5.76 8.10
N VAL A 201 -12.14 -5.58 9.42
CA VAL A 201 -11.28 -4.74 10.23
C VAL A 201 -10.91 -5.50 11.48
N GLY A 202 -9.61 -5.53 11.80
CA GLY A 202 -9.07 -6.10 13.02
C GLY A 202 -8.21 -5.07 13.75
N SER A 203 -8.14 -5.17 15.08
CA SER A 203 -7.24 -4.36 15.89
C SER A 203 -6.75 -5.12 17.11
N GLU A 204 -5.55 -4.79 17.56
CA GLU A 204 -4.91 -5.33 18.75
C GLU A 204 -4.14 -4.23 19.47
N GLY A 205 -4.21 -4.19 20.80
CA GLY A 205 -3.53 -3.19 21.62
C GLY A 205 -2.96 -3.78 22.89
#